data_AF-A0A379UT35-F1
#
_entry.id   AF-A0A379UT35-F1
#
_cell.length_a   1.000
_cell.length_b   1.000
_cell.length_c   1.000
_cell.angle_alpha   90.00
_cell.angle_beta   90.00
_cell.angle_gamma   90.00
#
_symmetry.space_group_name_H-M   'P 1'
#
loop_
_entity.id
_entity.type
_entity.pdbx_description
1 polymer ?
#
loop_
_entity_poly.entity_id
_entity_poly.type
_entity_poly.pdbx_seq_one_letter_code
_entity_poly.pdbx_strand_id
1 'polypeptide(L)'
;MFKRCFSPLTLVNQLALIVMLSTAIGVAGMAVSGWLVQGVQGSAHAINKAGSLRMQSYRLLAAVPLDAKDQKLLDEMEQTAFSPELTRAAERDGQQKQLKALQDYWHNELSPGLQHAQNAHAVAEDVTRFVAGPGSPGDVVRPYY
;
A
#
# COMPACT_ATOMS: atom_id res chain seq x y z
N MET A 1 -43.27 10.20 31.79
CA MET A 1 -43.80 11.56 31.54
C MET A 1 -42.97 12.29 30.47
N PHE A 2 -43.02 11.84 29.21
CA PHE A 2 -42.27 12.44 28.08
C PHE A 2 -43.22 12.97 26.98
N LYS A 3 -44.33 13.61 27.36
CA LYS A 3 -45.40 13.92 26.39
C LYS A 3 -45.71 15.41 26.18
N ARG A 4 -44.97 16.36 26.75
CA ARG A 4 -45.33 17.79 26.64
C ARG A 4 -44.15 18.78 26.61
N CYS A 5 -43.14 18.55 25.77
CA CYS A 5 -42.11 19.58 25.50
C CYS A 5 -42.23 20.20 24.10
N PHE A 6 -43.12 19.70 23.24
CA PHE A 6 -43.37 20.28 21.92
C PHE A 6 -44.79 20.86 21.94
N SER A 7 -44.89 22.17 22.19
CA SER A 7 -46.04 22.98 21.74
C SER A 7 -46.38 22.62 20.29
N PRO A 8 -47.62 22.81 19.78
CA PRO A 8 -47.96 22.38 18.44
C PRO A 8 -47.10 23.20 17.48
N LEU A 9 -46.00 22.60 17.03
CA LEU A 9 -45.18 23.13 15.96
C LEU A 9 -46.16 23.32 14.82
N THR A 10 -46.33 24.56 14.37
CA THR A 10 -47.16 24.86 13.21
C THR A 10 -46.70 23.97 12.06
N LEU A 11 -47.60 23.64 11.12
CA LEU A 11 -47.27 22.77 9.99
C LEU A 11 -45.99 23.26 9.26
N VAL A 12 -45.81 24.57 9.19
CA VAL A 12 -44.59 25.24 8.69
C VAL A 12 -43.34 24.86 9.50
N ASN A 13 -43.41 24.89 10.84
CA ASN A 13 -42.25 24.57 11.68
C ASN A 13 -41.91 23.07 11.65
N GLN A 14 -42.91 22.19 11.51
CA GLN A 14 -42.67 20.76 11.28
C GLN A 14 -41.97 20.51 9.94
N LEU A 15 -42.44 21.17 8.88
CA LEU A 15 -41.82 21.07 7.56
C LEU A 15 -40.38 21.60 7.57
N ALA A 16 -40.16 22.77 8.20
CA ALA A 16 -38.83 23.35 8.36
C ALA A 16 -37.87 22.41 9.10
N LEU A 17 -38.34 21.76 10.17
CA LEU A 17 -37.56 20.77 10.90
C LEU A 17 -37.22 19.54 10.04
N ILE A 18 -38.19 18.99 9.31
CA ILE A 18 -37.97 17.83 8.42
C ILE A 18 -36.94 18.17 7.33
N VAL A 19 -37.06 19.34 6.71
CA VAL A 19 -36.10 19.79 5.69
C VAL A 19 -34.72 19.96 6.32
N MET A 20 -34.62 20.63 7.48
CA MET A 20 -33.35 20.82 8.18
C MET A 20 -32.68 19.49 8.55
N LEU A 21 -33.45 18.53 9.08
CA LEU A 21 -32.97 17.17 9.38
C LEU A 21 -32.52 16.44 8.12
N SER A 22 -33.29 16.53 7.04
CA SER A 22 -32.95 15.90 5.76
C SER A 22 -31.66 16.47 5.18
N THR A 23 -31.49 17.79 5.24
CA THR A 23 -30.25 18.47 4.83
C THR A 23 -29.07 18.03 5.70
N ALA A 24 -29.24 17.96 7.02
CA ALA A 24 -28.18 17.52 7.93
C ALA A 24 -27.73 16.08 7.63
N ILE A 25 -28.68 15.17 7.37
CA ILE A 25 -28.40 13.79 6.98
C ILE A 25 -27.68 13.76 5.62
N GLY A 26 -28.14 14.57 4.65
CA GLY A 26 -27.49 14.68 3.34
C GLY A 26 -26.03 15.11 3.44
N VAL A 27 -25.74 16.16 4.22
CA VAL A 27 -24.37 16.64 4.45
C VAL A 27 -23.52 15.60 5.17
N ALA A 28 -24.06 14.95 6.21
CA ALA A 28 -23.35 13.88 6.91
C ALA A 28 -23.02 12.71 5.98
N GLY A 29 -23.96 12.30 5.12
CA GLY A 29 -23.75 11.25 4.12
C GLY A 29 -22.66 11.62 3.11
N MET A 30 -22.64 12.87 2.65
CA MET A 30 -21.57 13.37 1.76
C MET A 30 -20.21 13.38 2.46
N ALA A 31 -20.14 13.76 3.73
CA ALA A 31 -18.90 13.74 4.51
C ALA A 31 -18.35 12.30 4.66
N VAL A 32 -19.21 11.34 5.00
CA VAL A 32 -18.83 9.92 5.11
C VAL A 32 -18.37 9.36 3.75
N SER A 33 -19.09 9.69 2.67
CA SER A 33 -18.70 9.29 1.31
C SER A 33 -17.33 9.85 0.93
N GLY A 34 -17.09 11.14 1.20
CA GLY A 34 -15.79 11.78 0.95
C GLY A 34 -14.65 11.11 1.72
N TRP A 35 -14.87 10.79 2.99
CA TRP A 35 -13.90 10.06 3.82
C TRP A 35 -13.58 8.67 3.25
N LEU A 36 -14.60 7.91 2.83
CA LEU A 36 -14.43 6.58 2.24
C LEU A 36 -13.66 6.63 0.91
N VAL A 37 -14.01 7.58 0.03
CA VAL A 37 -13.35 7.74 -1.28
C VAL A 37 -11.86 8.06 -1.12
N GLN A 38 -11.52 8.95 -0.18
CA GLN A 38 -10.12 9.28 0.11
C GLN A 38 -9.34 8.07 0.62
N GLY A 39 -9.96 7.24 1.46
CA GLY A 39 -9.37 5.99 1.94
C GLY A 39 -9.07 4.99 0.81
N VAL A 40 -10.06 4.74 -0.07
CA VAL A 40 -9.92 3.78 -1.18
C VAL A 40 -8.88 4.22 -2.21
N GLN A 41 -8.82 5.51 -2.54
CA GLN A 41 -7.81 6.03 -3.48
C GLN A 41 -6.38 5.86 -2.96
N GLY A 42 -6.16 6.07 -1.65
CA GLY A 42 -4.86 5.83 -1.02
C GLY A 42 -4.40 4.37 -1.10
N SER A 43 -5.33 3.42 -1.03
CA SER A 43 -5.02 1.99 -1.16
C SER A 43 -4.75 1.58 -2.61
N ALA A 44 -5.48 2.13 -3.58
CA ALA A 44 -5.24 1.85 -5.01
C ALA A 44 -3.81 2.24 -5.45
N HIS A 45 -3.32 3.39 -4.98
CA HIS A 45 -1.97 3.85 -5.31
C HIS A 45 -0.88 2.96 -4.67
N ALA A 46 -1.10 2.50 -3.44
CA ALA A 46 -0.19 1.59 -2.76
C ALA A 46 -0.17 0.18 -3.40
N ILE A 47 -1.32 -0.33 -3.82
CA ILE A 47 -1.41 -1.59 -4.59
C ILE A 47 -0.62 -1.46 -5.90
N ASN A 48 -0.73 -0.33 -6.60
CA ASN A 48 0.02 -0.11 -7.83
C ASN A 48 1.54 -0.06 -7.56
N LYS A 49 1.98 0.56 -6.46
CA LYS A 49 3.39 0.56 -6.07
C LYS A 49 3.89 -0.84 -5.71
N ALA A 50 3.16 -1.60 -4.91
CA ALA A 50 3.49 -2.99 -4.62
C ALA A 50 3.50 -3.89 -5.89
N GLY A 51 2.58 -3.66 -6.83
CA GLY A 51 2.58 -4.30 -8.14
C GLY A 51 3.82 -3.93 -8.97
N SER A 52 4.20 -2.66 -8.96
CA SER A 52 5.37 -2.17 -9.68
C SER A 52 6.68 -2.74 -9.14
N LEU A 53 6.79 -3.04 -7.84
CA LEU A 53 7.94 -3.75 -7.26
C LEU A 53 8.14 -5.12 -7.91
N ARG A 54 7.07 -5.88 -8.11
CA ARG A 54 7.17 -7.20 -8.76
C ARG A 54 7.66 -7.09 -10.19
N MET A 55 7.09 -6.16 -10.96
CA MET A 55 7.51 -5.91 -12.34
C MET A 55 8.96 -5.43 -12.42
N GLN A 56 9.38 -4.54 -11.52
CA GLN A 56 10.75 -4.03 -11.47
C GLN A 56 11.75 -5.12 -11.08
N SER A 57 11.39 -6.00 -10.14
CA SER A 57 12.23 -7.13 -9.74
C SER A 57 12.55 -8.06 -10.92
N TYR A 58 11.54 -8.42 -11.72
CA TYR A 58 11.76 -9.24 -12.92
C TYR A 58 12.48 -8.50 -14.05
N ARG A 59 12.28 -7.18 -14.19
CA ARG A 59 13.05 -6.36 -15.14
C ARG A 59 14.54 -6.34 -14.79
N LEU A 60 14.87 -6.19 -13.51
CA LEU A 60 16.25 -6.26 -13.04
C LEU A 60 16.84 -7.66 -13.26
N LEU A 61 16.08 -8.72 -12.93
CA LEU A 61 16.52 -10.10 -13.18
C LEU A 61 16.86 -10.35 -14.65
N ALA A 62 16.02 -9.84 -15.57
CA ALA A 62 16.23 -9.97 -17.01
C ALA A 62 17.39 -9.13 -17.55
N ALA A 63 17.84 -8.12 -16.80
CA ALA A 63 18.97 -7.26 -17.15
C ALA A 63 20.32 -7.80 -16.62
N VAL A 64 20.33 -8.85 -15.79
CA VAL A 64 21.57 -9.44 -15.27
C VAL A 64 22.39 -10.09 -16.41
N PRO A 65 23.72 -9.84 -16.50
CA PRO A 65 24.54 -9.02 -15.59
C PRO A 65 24.31 -7.52 -15.80
N LEU A 66 24.09 -6.81 -14.69
CA LEU A 66 23.81 -5.38 -14.71
C LEU A 66 25.06 -4.59 -15.15
N ASP A 67 24.86 -3.54 -15.93
CA ASP A 67 25.89 -2.56 -16.23
C ASP A 67 25.49 -1.14 -15.78
N ALA A 68 26.37 -0.16 -16.02
CA ALA A 68 26.15 1.21 -15.57
C ALA A 68 24.84 1.85 -16.08
N LYS A 69 24.30 1.40 -17.22
CA LYS A 69 23.02 1.90 -17.76
C LYS A 69 21.81 1.42 -16.94
N ASP A 70 21.97 0.30 -16.23
CA ASP A 70 20.91 -0.34 -15.46
C ASP A 70 20.81 0.21 -14.04
N GLN A 71 21.74 1.10 -13.64
CA GLN A 71 21.67 1.81 -12.36
C GLN A 71 20.33 2.53 -12.17
N LYS A 72 19.77 3.09 -13.25
CA LYS A 72 18.44 3.73 -13.24
C LYS A 72 17.33 2.77 -12.80
N LEU A 73 17.43 1.48 -13.12
CA LEU A 73 16.44 0.47 -12.73
C LEU A 73 16.52 0.17 -11.22
N LEU A 74 17.74 0.14 -10.66
CA LEU A 74 17.95 0.00 -9.22
C LEU A 74 17.39 1.22 -8.47
N ASP A 75 17.67 2.43 -8.96
CA ASP A 75 17.18 3.67 -8.36
C ASP A 75 15.64 3.77 -8.42
N GLU A 76 15.03 3.35 -9.53
CA GLU A 76 13.56 3.28 -9.66
C GLU A 76 12.94 2.30 -8.65
N MET A 77 13.60 1.16 -8.43
CA MET A 77 13.12 0.14 -7.50
C MET A 77 13.28 0.59 -6.04
N GLU A 78 14.39 1.23 -5.72
CA GLU A 78 14.64 1.90 -4.44
C GLU A 78 13.54 2.94 -4.15
N GLN A 79 13.31 3.88 -5.08
CA GLN A 79 12.27 4.90 -4.92
C GLN A 79 10.88 4.30 -4.73
N THR A 80 10.61 3.15 -5.37
CA THR A 80 9.34 2.46 -5.22
C THR A 80 9.23 1.80 -3.83
N ALA A 81 10.25 1.06 -3.39
CA ALA A 81 10.26 0.32 -2.14
C ALA A 81 10.17 1.23 -0.90
N PHE A 82 10.74 2.43 -0.99
CA PHE A 82 10.73 3.45 0.07
C PHE A 82 9.73 4.58 -0.19
N SER A 83 8.76 4.36 -1.08
CA SER A 83 7.77 5.41 -1.39
C SER A 83 6.88 5.75 -0.18
N PRO A 84 6.56 7.03 0.05
CA PRO A 84 5.66 7.44 1.13
C PRO A 84 4.28 6.80 1.04
N GLU A 85 3.83 6.41 -0.15
CA GLU A 85 2.55 5.74 -0.37
C GLU A 85 2.54 4.33 0.22
N LEU A 86 3.62 3.57 0.03
CA LEU A 86 3.80 2.24 0.63
C LEU A 86 3.89 2.34 2.16
N THR A 87 4.65 3.30 2.69
CA THR A 87 4.75 3.55 4.13
C THR A 87 3.39 3.86 4.75
N ARG A 88 2.65 4.81 4.17
CA ARG A 88 1.31 5.18 4.66
C ARG A 88 0.32 4.02 4.57
N ALA A 89 0.41 3.18 3.54
CA ALA A 89 -0.45 2.00 3.44
C ALA A 89 -0.10 0.94 4.49
N ALA A 90 1.19 0.67 4.69
CA ALA A 90 1.64 -0.24 5.74
C ALA A 90 1.24 0.24 7.14
N GLU A 91 1.27 1.54 7.41
CA GLU A 91 0.77 2.12 8.66
C GLU A 91 -0.74 1.91 8.85
N ARG A 92 -1.54 2.20 7.81
CA ARG A 92 -3.00 2.01 7.86
C ARG A 92 -3.40 0.56 8.07
N ASP A 93 -2.70 -0.37 7.41
CA ASP A 93 -3.03 -1.79 7.38
C ASP A 93 -2.29 -2.60 8.47
N GLY A 94 -1.48 -1.95 9.31
CA GLY A 94 -0.69 -2.60 10.36
C GLY A 94 0.45 -3.50 9.84
N GLN A 95 0.91 -3.27 8.60
CA GLN A 95 1.92 -4.06 7.91
C GLN A 95 3.34 -3.47 7.95
N GLN A 96 3.61 -2.55 8.88
CA GLN A 96 4.89 -1.84 8.98
C GLN A 96 6.08 -2.81 9.12
N LYS A 97 5.90 -3.92 9.85
CA LYS A 97 6.94 -4.94 10.03
C LYS A 97 7.27 -5.65 8.71
N GLN A 98 6.26 -6.01 7.92
CA GLN A 98 6.42 -6.66 6.63
C GLN A 98 7.06 -5.72 5.61
N LEU A 99 6.63 -4.45 5.57
CA LEU A 99 7.26 -3.45 4.69
C LEU A 99 8.72 -3.25 5.07
N LYS A 100 9.03 -3.14 6.37
CA LYS A 100 10.40 -3.02 6.84
C LYS A 100 11.25 -4.23 6.46
N ALA A 101 10.75 -5.46 6.65
CA ALA A 101 11.47 -6.67 6.24
C ALA A 101 11.73 -6.70 4.72
N LEU A 102 10.78 -6.23 3.91
CA LEU A 102 10.93 -6.11 2.46
C LEU A 102 12.01 -5.08 2.09
N GLN A 103 12.00 -3.91 2.74
CA GLN A 103 13.02 -2.87 2.56
C GLN A 103 14.41 -3.33 3.00
N ASP A 104 14.50 -3.99 4.15
CA ASP A 104 15.73 -4.55 4.68
C ASP A 104 16.30 -5.63 3.75
N TYR A 105 15.45 -6.54 3.22
CA TYR A 105 15.88 -7.57 2.26
C TYR A 105 16.37 -6.97 0.94
N TRP A 106 15.68 -5.94 0.44
CA TRP A 106 16.10 -5.22 -0.76
C TRP A 106 17.51 -4.63 -0.61
N HIS A 107 17.76 -3.91 0.49
CA HIS A 107 19.03 -3.23 0.74
C HIS A 107 20.18 -4.18 1.06
N ASN A 108 19.92 -5.20 1.89
CA ASN A 108 20.99 -6.04 2.45
C ASN A 108 21.28 -7.29 1.62
N GLU A 109 20.32 -7.77 0.83
CA GLU A 109 20.43 -9.05 0.11
C GLU A 109 20.23 -8.86 -1.40
N LEU A 110 19.03 -8.43 -1.83
CA LEU A 110 18.66 -8.50 -3.25
C LEU A 110 19.41 -7.49 -4.14
N SER A 111 19.49 -6.22 -3.75
CA SER A 111 20.16 -5.19 -4.56
C SER A 111 21.67 -5.48 -4.72
N PRO A 112 22.42 -5.76 -3.63
CA PRO A 112 23.80 -6.21 -3.76
C PRO A 112 23.93 -7.51 -4.58
N GLY A 113 23.02 -8.47 -4.39
CA GLY A 113 23.02 -9.73 -5.15
C GLY A 113 22.91 -9.49 -6.65
N LEU A 114 21.94 -8.67 -7.08
CA LEU A 114 21.74 -8.30 -8.48
C LEU A 114 22.95 -7.58 -9.09
N GLN A 115 23.61 -6.70 -8.34
CA GLN A 115 24.79 -5.98 -8.80
C GLN A 115 26.02 -6.89 -8.99
N HIS A 116 26.18 -7.92 -8.17
CA HIS A 116 27.32 -8.85 -8.27
C HIS A 116 27.05 -10.07 -9.17
N ALA A 117 25.78 -10.32 -9.52
CA ALA A 117 25.39 -11.49 -10.29
C ALA A 117 25.93 -11.44 -11.72
N GLN A 118 26.65 -12.49 -12.10
CA GLN A 118 27.12 -12.69 -13.48
C GLN A 118 26.09 -13.42 -14.36
N ASN A 119 25.07 -14.01 -13.74
CA ASN A 119 24.00 -14.72 -14.42
C ASN A 119 22.68 -14.59 -13.66
N ALA A 120 21.56 -14.56 -14.38
CA ALA A 120 20.23 -14.42 -13.79
C ALA A 120 19.87 -15.60 -12.87
N HIS A 121 20.36 -16.81 -13.15
CA HIS A 121 20.08 -18.00 -12.35
C HIS A 121 20.57 -17.87 -10.90
N ALA A 122 21.68 -17.15 -10.66
CA ALA A 122 22.26 -16.96 -9.34
C ALA A 122 21.37 -16.14 -8.38
N VAL A 123 20.47 -15.32 -8.92
CA VAL A 123 19.62 -14.38 -8.15
C VAL A 123 18.12 -14.55 -8.40
N ALA A 124 17.74 -15.53 -9.22
CA ALA A 124 16.34 -15.81 -9.55
C ALA A 124 15.52 -16.21 -8.32
N GLU A 125 16.13 -16.96 -7.39
CA GLU A 125 15.50 -17.38 -6.13
C GLU A 125 15.27 -16.16 -5.21
N ASP A 126 16.25 -15.27 -5.10
CA ASP A 126 16.14 -14.05 -4.29
C ASP A 126 15.06 -13.11 -4.82
N VAL A 127 14.98 -12.96 -6.15
CA VAL A 127 13.90 -12.20 -6.81
C VAL A 127 12.53 -12.84 -6.51
N THR A 128 12.43 -14.16 -6.58
CA THR A 128 11.17 -14.88 -6.28
C THR A 128 10.76 -14.68 -4.83
N ARG A 129 11.72 -14.77 -3.90
CA ARG A 129 11.53 -14.55 -2.47
C ARG A 129 11.05 -13.13 -2.17
N PHE A 130 11.69 -12.13 -2.76
CA PHE A 130 11.29 -10.73 -2.61
C PHE A 130 9.86 -10.47 -3.12
N VAL A 131 9.50 -11.04 -4.26
CA VAL A 131 8.17 -10.91 -4.87
C VAL A 131 7.07 -11.59 -4.05
N ALA A 132 7.39 -12.71 -3.41
CA ALA A 132 6.50 -13.44 -2.49
C ALA A 132 6.34 -12.74 -1.13
N GLY A 133 7.29 -11.87 -0.78
CA GLY A 133 7.35 -11.13 0.48
C GLY A 133 8.15 -11.89 1.55
N PRO A 134 9.15 -11.26 2.20
CA PRO A 134 9.87 -11.88 3.30
C PRO A 134 8.93 -12.13 4.49
N GLY A 135 8.93 -13.37 4.97
CA GLY A 135 7.98 -13.95 5.93
C GLY A 135 6.92 -14.88 5.31
N SER A 136 6.95 -15.14 3.99
CA SER A 136 6.05 -16.09 3.33
C SER A 136 6.39 -17.54 3.72
N PRO A 137 5.42 -18.48 3.74
CA PRO A 137 5.65 -19.87 4.16
C PRO A 137 6.72 -20.66 3.37
N GLY A 138 7.27 -20.09 2.29
CA GLY A 138 8.47 -20.59 1.60
C GLY A 138 9.80 -20.32 2.30
N ASP A 139 9.84 -19.51 3.37
CA ASP A 139 11.05 -19.15 4.12
C ASP A 139 11.62 -20.28 5.01
N VAL A 140 10.99 -21.46 5.03
CA VAL A 140 11.35 -22.56 5.96
C VAL A 140 12.50 -23.45 5.44
N VAL A 141 13.09 -23.18 4.27
CA VAL A 141 14.13 -24.07 3.73
C VAL A 141 15.42 -23.33 3.47
N ARG A 142 16.27 -23.17 4.51
CA ARG A 142 17.70 -23.53 4.47
C ARG A 142 18.26 -23.75 5.89
N PRO A 143 18.68 -24.97 6.27
CA PRO A 143 19.78 -25.12 7.19
C PRO A 143 21.08 -24.87 6.42
N TYR A 144 21.96 -24.04 6.97
CA TYR A 144 23.34 -23.94 6.51
C TYR A 144 24.01 -25.32 6.68
N TYR A 145 24.47 -25.92 5.58
CA TYR A 145 25.40 -27.04 5.55
C TYR A 145 26.55 -26.68 4.61
#